data_AF-A0A916L7R3-F1
#
_entry.id   AF-A0A916L7R3-F1
#
_cell.length_a   1.000
_cell.length_b   1.000
_cell.length_c   1.000
_cell.angle_alpha   90.00
_cell.angle_beta   90.00
_cell.angle_gamma   90.00
#
_symmetry.space_group_name_H-M   'P 1'
#
loop_
_entity.id
_entity.type
_entity.pdbx_description
1 polymer ?
#
loop_
_entity_poly.entity_id
_entity_poly.type
_entity_poly.pdbx_seq_one_letter_code
_entity_poly.pdbx_strand_id
1 'polypeptide(L)'
;MSIGLGGGGPGSARQDGSPKVPGIGDTLMRTMTIGSQRGADAALSLAQVVIRPDTGAVGLLEFHQIDAAREAGRVAAREAMPHIMALLNR
;
A
#
# COMPACT_ATOMS: atom_id res chain seq x y z
N MET A 1 -0.95 -7.76 -7.19
CA MET A 1 0.19 -7.04 -7.79
C MET A 1 1.47 -7.67 -7.23
N SER A 2 2.28 -8.31 -8.06
CA SER A 2 3.52 -9.01 -7.66
C SER A 2 4.70 -8.23 -8.21
N ILE A 3 5.58 -7.73 -7.34
CA ILE A 3 6.75 -6.94 -7.71
C ILE A 3 7.90 -7.92 -7.95
N GLY A 4 8.11 -8.30 -9.21
CA GLY A 4 9.17 -9.24 -9.59
C GLY A 4 10.52 -8.55 -9.77
N LEU A 5 11.51 -8.93 -8.99
CA LEU A 5 12.92 -8.62 -9.26
C LEU A 5 13.46 -9.70 -10.20
N GLY A 6 13.78 -9.31 -11.43
CA GLY A 6 14.15 -10.23 -12.52
C GLY A 6 15.58 -10.79 -12.44
N GLY A 7 15.75 -11.98 -13.03
CA GLY A 7 17.05 -12.56 -13.40
C GLY A 7 16.96 -14.02 -13.86
N GLY A 8 17.28 -14.31 -15.13
CA GLY A 8 17.53 -15.66 -15.65
C GLY A 8 17.20 -15.84 -17.14
N GLY A 9 18.22 -16.05 -17.98
CA GLY A 9 18.15 -16.15 -19.45
C GLY A 9 17.43 -17.40 -20.03
N PRO A 10 17.43 -17.56 -21.37
CA PRO A 10 16.50 -18.47 -22.05
C PRO A 10 16.99 -19.92 -21.99
N GLY A 11 16.29 -20.75 -21.22
CA GLY A 11 16.54 -22.18 -21.12
C GLY A 11 15.27 -22.98 -20.86
N SER A 12 14.78 -23.66 -21.90
CA SER A 12 13.97 -24.90 -21.86
C SER A 12 12.69 -24.90 -21.00
N ALA A 13 11.54 -24.82 -21.68
CA ALA A 13 10.23 -25.09 -21.13
C ALA A 13 10.11 -26.54 -20.58
N ARG A 14 10.19 -26.67 -19.25
CA ARG A 14 9.60 -27.77 -18.49
C ARG A 14 8.58 -27.15 -17.56
N GLN A 15 7.30 -27.36 -17.84
CA GLN A 15 6.22 -26.98 -16.92
C GLN A 15 6.16 -28.03 -15.82
N ASP A 16 7.09 -27.91 -14.85
CA ASP A 16 6.99 -28.61 -13.58
C ASP A 16 5.91 -27.93 -12.74
N GLY A 17 4.83 -28.66 -12.45
CA GLY A 17 3.70 -28.24 -11.61
C GLY A 17 4.04 -28.13 -10.13
N SER A 18 5.23 -27.65 -9.77
CA SER A 18 5.58 -27.36 -8.39
C SER A 18 4.83 -26.11 -7.91
N PRO A 19 4.27 -26.11 -6.68
CA PRO A 19 3.66 -24.92 -6.12
C PRO A 19 4.65 -23.75 -6.16
N LYS A 20 4.24 -22.62 -6.76
CA LYS A 20 5.04 -21.39 -6.72
C LYS A 20 5.03 -20.87 -5.29
N VAL A 21 6.04 -21.27 -4.52
CA VAL A 21 6.25 -20.77 -3.16
C VAL A 21 6.77 -19.33 -3.26
N PRO A 22 6.17 -18.35 -2.55
CA PRO A 22 6.67 -16.99 -2.50
C PRO A 22 8.12 -16.91 -2.00
N GLY A 23 8.88 -15.92 -2.46
CA GLY A 23 10.22 -15.70 -1.96
C GLY A 23 10.22 -15.34 -0.47
N ILE A 24 11.37 -15.49 0.19
CA ILE A 24 11.52 -15.04 1.58
C ILE A 24 11.28 -13.54 1.73
N GLY A 25 11.72 -12.73 0.76
CA GLY A 25 11.46 -11.29 0.71
C GLY A 25 9.97 -10.96 0.67
N ASP A 26 9.20 -11.64 -0.19
CA ASP A 26 7.74 -11.47 -0.28
C ASP A 26 7.04 -11.83 1.03
N THR A 27 7.50 -12.92 1.65
CA THR A 27 6.97 -13.41 2.92
C THR A 27 7.24 -12.43 4.06
N LEU A 28 8.47 -11.88 4.12
CA LEU A 28 8.86 -10.88 5.10
C LEU A 28 8.06 -9.57 4.89
N MET A 29 7.98 -9.07 3.66
CA MET A 29 7.13 -7.92 3.30
C MET A 29 5.70 -8.12 3.78
N ARG A 30 5.08 -9.25 3.44
CA ARG A 30 3.70 -9.55 3.81
C ARG A 30 3.51 -9.65 5.33
N THR A 31 4.46 -10.28 6.03
CA THR A 31 4.42 -10.40 7.49
C THR A 31 4.52 -9.01 8.14
N MET A 32 5.41 -8.14 7.64
CA MET A 32 5.51 -6.76 8.11
C MET A 32 4.23 -5.96 7.83
N THR A 33 3.62 -6.11 6.64
CA THR A 33 2.35 -5.45 6.31
C THR A 33 1.20 -5.90 7.22
N ILE A 34 1.09 -7.20 7.50
CA ILE A 34 0.06 -7.70 8.43
C ILE A 34 0.36 -7.24 9.86
N GLY A 35 1.63 -7.26 10.26
CA GLY A 35 2.06 -6.82 11.59
C GLY A 35 1.78 -5.33 11.85
N SER A 36 1.90 -4.47 10.84
CA SER A 36 1.66 -3.03 10.98
C SER A 36 0.18 -2.66 11.17
N GLN A 37 -0.75 -3.53 10.78
CA GLN A 37 -2.20 -3.28 10.90
C GLN A 37 -2.63 -3.02 12.34
N ARG A 38 -2.06 -3.75 13.33
CA ARG A 38 -2.43 -3.58 14.74
C ARG A 38 -2.15 -2.17 15.27
N GLY A 39 -1.04 -1.56 14.85
CA GLY A 39 -0.71 -0.18 15.22
C GLY A 39 -1.64 0.83 14.56
N ALA A 40 -2.01 0.58 13.29
CA ALA A 40 -2.96 1.41 12.57
C ALA A 40 -4.36 1.38 13.19
N ASP A 41 -4.86 0.20 13.58
CA ASP A 41 -6.19 0.05 14.20
C ASP A 41 -6.31 0.84 15.50
N ALA A 42 -5.28 0.81 16.36
CA ALA A 42 -5.25 1.58 17.59
C ALA A 42 -5.33 3.10 17.30
N ALA A 43 -4.56 3.59 16.35
CA ALA A 43 -4.61 5.01 15.95
C ALA A 43 -5.98 5.40 15.36
N LEU A 44 -6.56 4.55 14.52
CA LEU A 44 -7.86 4.79 13.89
C LEU A 44 -8.99 4.86 14.92
N SER A 45 -8.94 4.05 15.99
CA SER A 45 -9.96 4.06 17.05
C SER A 45 -10.05 5.38 17.83
N LEU A 46 -8.97 6.17 17.82
CA LEU A 46 -8.89 7.47 18.49
C LEU A 46 -9.09 8.65 17.54
N ALA A 47 -9.16 8.39 16.23
CA ALA A 47 -9.19 9.43 15.22
C ALA A 47 -10.57 10.10 15.15
N GLN A 48 -10.59 11.44 15.17
CA GLN A 48 -11.82 12.21 14.96
C GLN A 48 -12.16 12.32 13.47
N VAL A 49 -11.14 12.34 12.60
CA VAL A 49 -11.25 12.30 11.14
C VAL A 49 -10.12 11.42 10.61
N VAL A 50 -10.44 10.62 9.58
CA VAL A 50 -9.46 9.78 8.86
C VAL A 50 -9.44 10.22 7.41
N ILE A 51 -8.25 10.57 6.89
CA ILE A 51 -8.04 10.82 5.46
C ILE A 51 -7.52 9.51 4.85
N ARG A 52 -8.24 8.97 3.87
CA ARG A 52 -7.89 7.71 3.19
C ARG A 52 -7.66 7.95 1.69
N PRO A 53 -6.41 8.23 1.28
CA PRO A 53 -6.07 8.34 -0.13
C PRO A 53 -6.29 7.02 -0.87
N ASP A 54 -6.80 7.07 -2.10
CA ASP A 54 -6.78 5.92 -3.00
C ASP A 54 -5.41 5.81 -3.68
N THR A 55 -4.57 4.91 -3.16
CA THR A 55 -3.23 4.64 -3.68
C THR A 55 -3.13 3.25 -4.33
N GLY A 56 -4.25 2.62 -4.70
CA GLY A 56 -4.25 1.25 -5.24
C GLY A 56 -3.40 1.06 -6.50
N ALA A 57 -3.17 2.14 -7.25
CA ALA A 57 -2.30 2.15 -8.43
C ALA A 57 -0.81 2.40 -8.14
N VAL A 58 -0.47 2.89 -6.94
CA VAL A 58 0.90 3.27 -6.56
C VAL A 58 1.61 2.09 -5.91
N GLY A 59 2.65 1.57 -6.56
CA GLY A 59 3.50 0.52 -6.01
C GLY A 59 4.36 1.02 -4.85
N LEU A 60 4.62 0.16 -3.85
CA LEU A 60 5.34 0.52 -2.62
C LEU A 60 6.74 1.12 -2.87
N LEU A 61 7.42 0.66 -3.92
CA LEU A 61 8.78 1.09 -4.29
C LEU A 61 8.80 1.88 -5.60
N GLU A 62 7.64 2.24 -6.14
CA GLU A 62 7.52 2.94 -7.41
C GLU A 62 7.63 4.46 -7.21
N PHE A 63 8.80 4.92 -6.76
CA PHE A 63 9.04 6.31 -6.40
C PHE A 63 8.79 7.31 -7.54
N HIS A 64 8.85 6.86 -8.79
CA HIS A 64 8.51 7.68 -9.94
C HIS A 64 7.03 8.10 -9.96
N GLN A 65 6.16 7.42 -9.20
CA GLN A 65 4.73 7.74 -9.05
C GLN A 65 4.43 8.65 -7.86
N ILE A 66 5.44 9.27 -7.24
CA ILE A 66 5.23 10.11 -6.04
C ILE A 66 4.23 11.24 -6.27
N ASP A 67 4.18 11.81 -7.47
CA ASP A 67 3.21 12.85 -7.81
C ASP A 67 1.77 12.30 -7.85
N ALA A 68 1.57 11.07 -8.34
CA ALA A 68 0.26 10.42 -8.32
C ALA A 68 -0.18 10.13 -6.89
N ALA A 69 0.72 9.62 -6.04
CA ALA A 69 0.45 9.42 -4.62
C ALA A 69 0.09 10.73 -3.90
N ARG A 70 0.81 11.82 -4.23
CA ARG A 70 0.57 13.15 -3.67
C ARG A 70 -0.79 13.70 -4.06
N GLU A 71 -1.18 13.55 -5.33
CA GLU A 71 -2.49 14.04 -5.78
C GLU A 71 -3.64 13.23 -5.19
N ALA A 72 -3.50 11.90 -5.09
CA ALA A 72 -4.48 11.08 -4.36
C ALA A 72 -4.67 11.57 -2.92
N GLY A 73 -3.57 11.96 -2.25
CA GLY A 73 -3.61 12.58 -0.94
C GLY A 73 -4.33 13.93 -0.92
N ARG A 74 -4.08 14.80 -1.91
CA ARG A 74 -4.78 16.10 -2.02
C ARG A 74 -6.27 15.96 -2.23
N VAL A 75 -6.69 15.03 -3.10
CA VAL A 75 -8.10 14.77 -3.37
C VAL A 75 -8.79 14.30 -2.09
N ALA A 76 -8.27 13.25 -1.45
CA ALA A 76 -8.85 12.73 -0.21
C ALA A 76 -8.86 13.76 0.92
N ALA A 77 -7.83 14.61 1.02
CA ALA A 77 -7.80 15.69 2.00
C ALA A 77 -8.88 16.74 1.72
N ARG A 78 -9.06 17.14 0.46
CA ARG A 78 -10.11 18.09 0.06
C ARG A 78 -11.51 17.58 0.41
N GLU A 79 -11.75 16.28 0.20
CA GLU A 79 -13.00 15.61 0.57
C GLU A 79 -13.23 15.57 2.09
N ALA A 80 -12.16 15.46 2.88
CA ALA A 80 -12.24 15.46 4.34
C ALA A 80 -12.40 16.87 4.95
N MET A 81 -12.10 17.95 4.21
CA MET A 81 -12.11 19.32 4.72
C MET A 81 -13.41 19.73 5.45
N PRO A 82 -14.63 19.41 4.96
CA PRO A 82 -15.85 19.78 5.68
C PRO A 82 -15.91 19.18 7.10
N HIS A 83 -15.48 17.93 7.27
CA HIS A 83 -15.42 17.27 8.57
C HIS A 83 -14.38 17.91 9.48
N ILE A 84 -13.20 18.25 8.93
CA ILE A 84 -12.14 18.96 9.66
C ILE A 84 -12.64 20.32 10.15
N MET A 85 -13.29 21.10 9.28
CA MET A 85 -13.81 22.41 9.62
C MET A 85 -14.90 22.34 10.69
N ALA A 86 -15.77 21.32 10.66
CA ALA A 86 -16.78 21.10 11.69
C ALA A 86 -16.16 20.87 13.07
N LEU A 87 -15.02 20.17 13.15
CA LEU A 87 -14.29 19.96 14.40
C LEU A 87 -13.62 21.22 14.93
N LEU A 88 -13.12 22.09 14.05
CA LEU A 88 -12.46 23.35 14.46
C LEU A 88 -13.45 24.39 15.01
N ASN A 89 -14.72 24.28 14.65
CA ASN A 89 -15.77 25.21 15.07
C ASN A 89 -16.55 24.73 16.31
N ARG A 90 -16.07 23.68 16.98
CA ARG A 90 -16.65 23.13 18.22
C ARG A 90 -15.97 23.73 19.44
#